data_AF-A0A847YFJ1-F1
#
_entry.id   AF-A0A847YFJ1-F1
#
_cell.length_a   1.000
_cell.length_b   1.000
_cell.length_c   1.000
_cell.angle_alpha   90.00
_cell.angle_beta   90.00
_cell.angle_gamma   90.00
#
_symmetry.space_group_name_H-M   'P 1'
#
loop_
_entity.id
_entity.type
_entity.pdbx_description
1 polymer ?
#
loop_
_entity_poly.entity_id
_entity_poly.type
_entity_poly.pdbx_seq_one_letter_code
_entity_poly.pdbx_strand_id
1 'polypeptide(L)'
;MSDRGGRDPRGRFAVGNPGGPGRPRWQTEVTYLAAVRDAVPVEIWREIVNQAVAEALAGNRHAREWLSRYLVGDPAPRLSDVLAADLAGVDPVLDKAVNLLAASESDEVIHAPELREIRRRLEQGEAEPDADDQGDDEDVDDDIPPDGSESSEK
;
A
#
# COMPACT_ATOMS: atom_id res chain seq x y z
N MET A 1 21.80 -46.14 7.15
CA MET A 1 21.47 -45.92 5.73
C MET A 1 21.00 -44.48 5.60
N SER A 2 21.86 -43.60 5.09
CA SER A 2 21.48 -42.20 4.79
C SER A 2 20.73 -42.16 3.47
N ASP A 3 19.57 -41.50 3.45
CA ASP A 3 18.80 -41.30 2.24
C ASP A 3 19.55 -40.36 1.27
N ARG A 4 19.36 -40.56 -0.04
CA ARG A 4 20.14 -39.98 -1.15
C ARG A 4 20.20 -38.45 -1.23
N GLY A 5 19.62 -37.73 -0.27
CA GLY A 5 19.56 -36.27 -0.19
C GLY A 5 20.28 -35.64 1.01
N GLY A 6 21.12 -36.39 1.73
CA GLY A 6 21.92 -35.82 2.82
C GLY A 6 21.11 -35.36 4.04
N ARG A 7 19.92 -35.93 4.22
CA ARG A 7 19.03 -35.66 5.34
C ARG A 7 18.85 -36.89 6.23
N ASP A 8 18.57 -36.67 7.51
CA ASP A 8 18.22 -37.71 8.47
C ASP A 8 16.76 -38.17 8.28
N PRO A 9 16.31 -39.27 8.93
CA PRO A 9 14.93 -39.74 8.86
C PRO A 9 13.88 -38.76 9.40
N ARG A 10 14.32 -37.67 10.05
CA ARG A 10 13.49 -36.60 10.59
C ARG A 10 13.53 -35.35 9.70
N GLY A 11 14.10 -35.44 8.49
CA GLY A 11 14.16 -34.36 7.50
C GLY A 11 15.20 -33.27 7.79
N ARG A 12 16.04 -33.43 8.81
CA ARG A 12 17.13 -32.49 9.14
C ARG A 12 18.35 -32.79 8.30
N PHE A 13 19.28 -31.84 8.19
CA PHE A 13 20.58 -32.12 7.58
C PHE A 13 21.29 -33.19 8.41
N ALA A 14 21.72 -34.28 7.75
CA ALA A 14 22.49 -35.32 8.41
C ALA A 14 23.84 -34.75 8.88
N VAL A 15 24.33 -35.24 10.01
CA VAL A 15 25.63 -34.86 10.58
C VAL A 15 26.72 -35.10 9.53
N GLY A 16 27.48 -34.06 9.20
CA GLY A 16 28.55 -34.11 8.20
C GLY A 16 28.19 -33.57 6.81
N ASN A 17 26.94 -33.14 6.57
CA ASN A 17 26.60 -32.44 5.32
C ASN A 17 26.76 -30.92 5.45
N PRO A 18 27.27 -30.24 4.40
CA PRO A 18 27.25 -28.79 4.36
C PRO A 18 25.78 -28.33 4.43
N GLY A 19 25.46 -27.48 5.41
CA GLY A 19 24.14 -26.84 5.46
C GLY A 19 23.86 -26.15 4.12
N GLY A 20 22.60 -26.17 3.68
CA GLY A 20 22.21 -25.46 2.46
C GLY A 20 22.57 -23.96 2.55
N PRO A 21 22.64 -23.25 1.41
CA PRO A 21 22.87 -21.81 1.40
C PRO A 21 21.91 -21.16 2.40
N GLY A 22 22.46 -20.44 3.38
CA GLY A 22 21.65 -19.73 4.37
C GLY A 22 20.69 -18.75 3.71
N ARG A 23 19.74 -18.21 4.50
CA ARG A 23 18.83 -17.15 4.04
C ARG A 23 19.65 -16.09 3.27
N PRO A 24 19.24 -15.70 2.05
CA PRO A 24 19.94 -14.67 1.30
C PRO A 24 20.19 -13.43 2.15
N ARG A 25 21.36 -12.82 1.96
CA ARG A 25 21.73 -11.57 2.62
C ARG A 25 20.70 -10.48 2.31
N TRP A 26 20.38 -9.64 3.29
CA TRP A 26 19.42 -8.52 3.20
C TRP A 26 19.51 -7.72 1.90
N GLN A 27 20.72 -7.41 1.42
CA GLN A 27 20.95 -6.68 0.17
C GLN A 27 20.35 -7.37 -1.06
N THR A 28 20.39 -8.70 -1.12
CA THR A 28 19.78 -9.48 -2.19
C THR A 28 18.26 -9.33 -2.16
N GLU A 29 17.64 -9.36 -0.97
CA GLU A 29 16.20 -9.20 -0.80
C GLU A 29 15.74 -7.79 -1.18
N VAL A 30 16.47 -6.76 -0.75
CA VAL A 30 16.21 -5.36 -1.14
C VAL A 30 16.28 -5.20 -2.66
N THR A 31 17.23 -5.84 -3.33
CA THR A 31 17.37 -5.78 -4.79
C THR A 31 16.16 -6.41 -5.50
N TYR A 32 15.69 -7.56 -5.01
CA TYR A 32 14.49 -8.18 -5.56
C TYR A 32 13.24 -7.35 -5.30
N LEU A 33 13.10 -6.77 -4.10
CA LEU A 33 11.95 -5.91 -3.77
C LEU A 33 11.94 -4.62 -4.60
N ALA A 34 13.11 -4.02 -4.87
CA ALA A 34 13.22 -2.89 -5.78
C ALA A 34 12.80 -3.26 -7.21
N ALA A 35 13.30 -4.40 -7.73
CA ALA A 35 12.89 -4.87 -9.05
C ALA A 35 11.39 -5.16 -9.14
N VAL A 36 10.79 -5.73 -8.08
CA VAL A 36 9.33 -5.95 -8.01
C VAL A 36 8.57 -4.63 -8.00
N ARG A 37 9.03 -3.65 -7.22
CA ARG A 37 8.45 -2.30 -7.20
C ARG A 37 8.49 -1.65 -8.58
N ASP A 38 9.63 -1.73 -9.26
CA ASP A 38 9.83 -1.10 -10.56
C ASP A 38 9.02 -1.82 -11.66
N ALA A 39 8.85 -3.14 -11.54
CA ALA A 39 8.08 -3.94 -12.48
C ALA A 39 6.55 -3.77 -12.33
N VAL A 40 6.09 -3.22 -11.20
CA VAL A 40 4.66 -2.98 -10.94
C VAL A 40 4.42 -1.48 -10.74
N PRO A 41 4.27 -0.72 -11.85
CA PRO A 41 3.81 0.66 -11.79
C PRO A 41 2.48 0.78 -11.04
N VAL A 42 2.22 1.95 -10.47
CA VAL A 42 1.00 2.23 -9.70
C VAL A 42 -0.25 2.03 -10.55
N GLU A 43 -0.17 2.33 -11.84
CA GLU A 43 -1.24 2.19 -12.82
C GLU A 43 -1.61 0.72 -13.02
N ILE A 44 -0.61 -0.13 -13.25
CA ILE A 44 -0.80 -1.58 -13.38
C ILE A 44 -1.33 -2.17 -12.07
N TRP A 45 -0.82 -1.70 -10.94
CA TRP A 45 -1.34 -2.13 -9.64
C TRP A 45 -2.82 -1.79 -9.48
N ARG A 46 -3.22 -0.58 -9.89
CA ARG A 46 -4.63 -0.15 -9.86
C ARG A 46 -5.51 -1.03 -10.73
N GLU A 47 -5.04 -1.44 -11.90
CA GLU A 47 -5.77 -2.37 -12.77
C GLU A 47 -5.97 -3.75 -12.12
N ILE A 48 -4.93 -4.29 -11.47
CA ILE A 48 -5.02 -5.56 -10.73
C ILE A 48 -6.06 -5.46 -9.61
N VAL A 49 -6.05 -4.36 -8.86
CA VAL A 49 -7.03 -4.11 -7.78
C VAL A 49 -8.45 -4.00 -8.35
N ASN A 50 -8.65 -3.28 -9.45
CA ASN A 50 -9.95 -3.15 -10.09
C ASN A 50 -10.50 -4.51 -10.55
N GLN A 51 -9.64 -5.35 -11.13
CA GLN A 51 -10.02 -6.71 -11.52
C GLN A 51 -10.40 -7.55 -10.30
N ALA A 52 -9.63 -7.49 -9.22
CA ALA A 52 -9.95 -8.20 -7.98
C ALA A 52 -11.29 -7.72 -7.37
N VAL A 53 -11.60 -6.42 -7.45
CA VAL A 53 -12.91 -5.88 -7.03
C VAL A 53 -14.03 -6.45 -7.90
N ALA A 54 -13.88 -6.44 -9.22
CA ALA A 54 -14.86 -7.01 -10.14
C ALA A 54 -15.13 -8.49 -9.85
N GLU A 55 -14.08 -9.29 -9.62
CA GLU A 55 -14.20 -10.70 -9.26
C GLU A 55 -14.85 -10.91 -7.88
N ALA A 56 -14.51 -10.09 -6.90
CA ALA A 56 -15.11 -10.13 -5.57
C ALA A 56 -16.61 -9.84 -5.63
N LEU A 57 -17.02 -8.85 -6.42
CA LEU A 57 -18.42 -8.51 -6.69
C LEU A 57 -19.15 -9.64 -7.44
N ALA A 58 -18.47 -10.30 -8.37
CA ALA A 58 -18.98 -11.48 -9.07
C ALA A 58 -19.10 -12.74 -8.17
N GLY A 59 -18.67 -12.66 -6.91
CA GLY A 59 -18.85 -13.70 -5.92
C GLY A 59 -17.59 -14.53 -5.62
N ASN A 60 -16.43 -14.22 -6.21
CA ASN A 60 -15.20 -14.96 -6.01
C ASN A 60 -14.72 -14.84 -4.56
N ARG A 61 -14.69 -15.97 -3.84
CA ARG A 61 -14.25 -16.04 -2.45
C ARG A 61 -12.78 -15.63 -2.28
N HIS A 62 -11.90 -16.01 -3.19
CA HIS A 62 -10.47 -15.73 -3.08
C HIS A 62 -10.17 -14.24 -3.27
N ALA A 63 -10.86 -13.59 -4.20
CA ALA A 63 -10.74 -12.14 -4.39
C ALA A 63 -11.21 -11.37 -3.15
N ARG A 64 -12.35 -11.75 -2.55
CA ARG A 64 -12.81 -11.18 -1.28
C ARG A 64 -11.79 -11.36 -0.15
N GLU A 65 -11.29 -12.59 0.03
CA GLU A 65 -10.30 -12.91 1.06
C GLU A 65 -9.01 -12.11 0.87
N TRP A 66 -8.52 -12.01 -0.37
CA TRP A 66 -7.33 -11.22 -0.70
C TRP A 66 -7.55 -9.73 -0.39
N LEU A 67 -8.64 -9.11 -0.87
CA LEU A 67 -8.97 -7.72 -0.57
C LEU A 67 -9.11 -7.46 0.93
N SER A 68 -9.79 -8.36 1.66
CA SER A 68 -9.94 -8.24 3.11
C SER A 68 -8.60 -8.21 3.86
N ARG A 69 -7.59 -8.98 3.43
CA ARG A 69 -6.27 -8.95 4.06
C ARG A 69 -5.57 -7.59 3.92
N TYR A 70 -5.77 -6.88 2.81
CA TYR A 70 -5.18 -5.56 2.61
C TYR A 70 -5.96 -4.45 3.30
N LEU A 71 -7.29 -4.52 3.31
CA LEU A 71 -8.15 -3.46 3.86
C LEU A 71 -8.31 -3.56 5.38
N VAL A 72 -8.38 -4.76 5.90
CA VAL A 72 -8.66 -5.04 7.32
C VAL A 72 -7.40 -5.46 8.07
N GLY A 73 -6.35 -5.89 7.35
CA GLY A 73 -5.12 -6.44 7.91
C GLY A 73 -5.21 -7.93 8.20
N ASP A 74 -4.06 -8.52 8.52
CA ASP A 74 -3.93 -9.91 8.98
C ASP A 74 -3.02 -9.96 10.23
N PRO A 75 -3.55 -10.32 11.42
CA PRO A 75 -4.94 -10.70 11.67
C PRO A 75 -5.91 -9.50 11.59
N ALA A 76 -7.12 -9.76 11.08
CA ALA A 76 -8.21 -8.80 11.14
C ALA A 76 -8.55 -8.47 12.60
N PRO A 77 -8.86 -7.20 12.95
CA PRO A 77 -9.29 -6.82 14.27
C PRO A 77 -10.59 -7.54 14.61
N ARG A 78 -10.70 -8.02 15.84
CA ARG A 78 -11.93 -8.66 16.32
C ARG A 78 -12.93 -7.56 16.63
N LEU A 79 -14.23 -7.88 16.56
CA LEU A 79 -15.28 -6.96 16.96
C LEU A 79 -15.06 -6.44 18.39
N SER A 80 -14.60 -7.30 19.31
CA SER A 80 -14.26 -6.91 20.67
C SER A 80 -13.19 -5.81 20.74
N ASP A 81 -12.22 -5.84 19.83
CA ASP A 81 -11.08 -4.93 19.83
C ASP A 81 -11.53 -3.54 19.34
N VAL A 82 -12.37 -3.51 18.30
CA VAL A 82 -12.98 -2.28 17.78
C VAL A 82 -13.88 -1.64 18.85
N LEU A 83 -14.77 -2.43 19.46
CA LEU A 83 -15.67 -1.93 20.51
C LEU A 83 -14.93 -1.42 21.75
N ALA A 84 -13.82 -2.08 22.12
CA ALA A 84 -12.98 -1.63 23.22
C ALA A 84 -12.31 -0.29 22.91
N ALA A 85 -11.81 -0.10 21.69
CA ALA A 85 -11.23 1.16 21.23
C ALA A 85 -12.25 2.31 21.23
N ASP A 86 -13.45 2.06 20.69
CA ASP A 86 -14.55 3.03 20.66
C ASP A 86 -14.95 3.46 22.08
N LEU A 87 -15.13 2.50 23.00
CA LEU A 87 -15.51 2.79 24.38
C LEU A 87 -14.40 3.54 25.14
N ALA A 88 -13.13 3.23 24.84
CA ALA A 88 -11.99 3.89 25.43
C ALA A 88 -11.71 5.27 24.80
N GLY A 89 -12.35 5.62 23.67
CA GLY A 89 -12.06 6.84 22.92
C GLY A 89 -10.64 6.88 22.35
N VAL A 90 -10.04 5.70 22.11
CA VAL A 90 -8.67 5.56 21.61
C VAL A 90 -8.71 5.36 20.11
N ASP A 91 -7.89 6.11 19.37
CA ASP A 91 -7.67 5.86 17.94
C ASP A 91 -6.47 4.90 17.76
N PRO A 92 -6.71 3.61 17.45
CA PRO A 92 -5.64 2.63 17.30
C PRO A 92 -4.72 2.92 16.11
N VAL A 93 -5.17 3.69 15.11
CA VAL A 93 -4.35 4.08 13.95
C VAL A 93 -3.36 5.15 14.36
N LEU A 94 -3.81 6.16 15.12
CA LEU A 94 -2.94 7.21 15.65
C LEU A 94 -1.88 6.62 16.60
N ASP A 95 -2.29 5.74 17.52
CA ASP A 95 -1.36 5.06 18.43
C ASP A 95 -0.33 4.22 17.68
N LYS A 96 -0.75 3.52 16.62
CA LYS A 96 0.17 2.74 15.77
C LYS A 96 1.14 3.67 15.02
N ALA A 97 0.68 4.81 14.50
CA ALA A 97 1.53 5.79 13.84
C ALA A 97 2.57 6.37 14.80
N VAL A 98 2.16 6.75 16.02
CA VAL A 98 3.05 7.23 17.09
C VAL A 98 4.08 6.16 17.47
N ASN A 99 3.66 4.91 17.62
CA ASN A 99 4.58 3.80 17.92
C ASN A 99 5.57 3.52 16.79
N LEU A 100 5.14 3.62 15.52
CA LEU A 100 6.03 3.47 14.37
C LEU A 100 7.02 4.63 14.27
N LEU A 101 6.59 5.86 14.56
CA LEU A 101 7.46 7.03 14.63
C LEU A 101 8.47 6.90 15.78
N ALA A 102 8.03 6.50 16.97
CA ALA A 102 8.90 6.23 18.11
C ALA A 102 9.88 5.07 17.84
N ALA A 103 9.45 4.03 17.12
CA ALA A 103 10.32 2.94 16.67
C ALA A 103 11.31 3.39 15.60
N SER A 104 10.96 4.39 14.78
CA SER A 104 11.86 5.00 13.79
C SER A 104 12.94 5.90 14.40
N GLU A 105 12.75 6.34 15.66
CA GLU A 105 13.73 7.14 16.40
C GLU A 105 14.82 6.29 17.08
N SER A 106 14.67 4.97 17.11
CA SER A 106 15.61 4.06 17.76
C SER A 106 16.48 3.30 16.74
N ASP A 107 17.55 3.97 16.32
CA ASP A 107 18.81 3.49 15.72
C ASP A 107 18.81 2.56 14.48
N GLU A 108 19.63 2.99 13.50
CA GLU A 108 20.04 2.28 12.27
C GLU A 108 18.93 1.99 11.23
N VAL A 109 18.73 2.93 10.29
CA VAL A 109 18.38 2.75 8.85
C VAL A 109 17.44 3.89 8.38
N ILE A 110 17.97 5.12 8.30
CA ILE A 110 17.54 6.07 7.24
C ILE A 110 18.81 6.67 6.62
N HIS A 111 19.41 5.88 5.73
CA HIS A 111 20.39 6.36 4.76
C HIS A 111 19.68 6.67 3.43
N ALA A 112 18.59 7.45 3.48
CA ALA A 112 17.92 7.98 2.30
C ALA A 112 18.01 9.52 2.34
N PRO A 113 18.84 10.14 1.48
CA PRO A 113 19.03 11.59 1.47
C PRO A 113 17.73 12.35 1.14
N GLU A 114 16.78 11.74 0.41
CA GLU A 114 15.53 12.38 0.03
C GLU A 114 14.61 12.68 1.23
N LEU A 115 14.58 11.80 2.24
CA LEU A 115 13.73 11.98 3.42
C LEU A 115 14.27 13.05 4.38
N ARG A 116 15.59 13.29 4.36
CA ARG A 116 16.19 14.41 5.11
C ARG A 116 15.80 15.76 4.52
N GLU A 117 15.64 15.82 3.20
CA GLU A 117 15.19 17.02 2.50
C GLU A 117 13.73 17.33 2.87
N ILE A 118 12.86 16.32 2.79
CA ILE A 118 11.43 16.46 3.12
C ILE A 118 11.24 16.91 4.58
N ARG A 119 11.97 16.30 5.52
CA ARG A 119 11.92 16.70 6.94
C ARG A 119 12.39 18.15 7.16
N ARG A 120 13.47 18.57 6.50
CA ARG A 120 13.99 19.94 6.60
C ARG A 120 12.98 20.97 6.09
N ARG A 121 12.29 20.67 4.98
CA ARG A 121 11.28 21.57 4.38
C ARG A 121 10.05 21.74 5.27
N LEU A 122 9.64 20.67 5.95
CA LEU A 122 8.55 20.73 6.93
C LEU A 122 8.95 21.51 8.20
N GLU A 123 10.17 21.32 8.70
CA GLU A 123 10.70 22.07 9.85
C GLU A 123 10.91 23.56 9.54
N GLN A 124 11.12 23.92 8.26
CA GLN A 124 11.29 25.30 7.79
C GLN A 124 9.96 25.99 7.40
N GLY A 125 8.83 25.28 7.45
CA GLY A 125 7.52 25.86 7.19
C GLY A 125 7.30 26.34 5.75
N GLU A 126 8.02 25.77 4.77
CA GLU A 126 7.81 26.08 3.36
C GLU A 126 6.60 25.31 2.83
N ALA A 127 5.44 25.96 2.80
CA ALA A 127 4.25 25.49 2.11
C ALA A 127 4.53 25.36 0.60
N GLU A 128 3.92 24.36 -0.05
CA GLU A 128 3.95 24.23 -1.52
C GLU A 128 3.47 25.53 -2.19
N PRO A 129 4.02 25.91 -3.36
CA PRO A 129 3.44 26.99 -4.13
C PRO A 129 2.05 26.59 -4.62
N ASP A 130 1.09 27.48 -4.37
CA ASP A 130 -0.31 27.40 -4.81
C ASP A 130 -0.38 26.96 -6.29
N ALA A 131 -1.02 25.82 -6.53
CA ALA A 131 -1.23 25.27 -7.87
C ALA A 131 -2.52 25.79 -8.54
N ASP A 132 -3.12 26.87 -8.05
CA ASP A 132 -4.36 27.44 -8.60
C ASP A 132 -4.27 28.98 -8.74
N ASP A 133 -3.35 29.44 -9.60
CA ASP A 133 -3.48 30.74 -10.26
C ASP A 133 -4.46 30.55 -11.44
N GLN A 134 -5.75 30.70 -11.14
CA GLN A 134 -6.80 30.82 -12.15
C GLN A 134 -6.60 32.17 -12.85
N GLY A 135 -5.83 32.13 -13.95
CA GLY A 135 -5.87 33.16 -14.96
C GLY A 135 -7.26 33.18 -15.59
N ASP A 136 -8.08 34.11 -15.12
CA ASP A 136 -9.10 34.78 -15.92
C ASP A 136 -8.46 35.25 -17.24
N ASP A 137 -9.07 34.90 -18.38
CA ASP A 137 -9.01 35.68 -19.62
C ASP A 137 -10.19 35.27 -20.53
N GLU A 138 -11.28 36.01 -20.33
CA GLU A 138 -12.15 36.68 -21.32
C GLU A 138 -12.55 35.99 -22.66
N ASP A 139 -13.87 35.96 -22.85
CA ASP A 139 -14.63 36.31 -24.07
C ASP A 139 -14.44 35.52 -25.37
N VAL A 140 -15.41 34.63 -25.67
CA VAL A 140 -15.88 34.41 -27.06
C VAL A 140 -17.40 34.17 -27.09
N ASP A 141 -18.10 35.25 -27.41
CA ASP A 141 -19.31 35.42 -28.24
C ASP A 141 -20.59 34.60 -27.97
N ASP A 142 -21.60 35.37 -27.54
CA ASP A 142 -23.03 35.24 -27.86
C ASP A 142 -23.29 34.75 -29.30
N ASP A 143 -24.00 33.63 -29.44
CA ASP A 143 -24.95 33.46 -30.55
C ASP A 143 -26.00 32.40 -30.18
N ILE A 144 -27.00 32.83 -29.39
CA ILE A 144 -28.27 32.12 -29.23
C ILE A 144 -29.22 32.61 -30.32
N PRO A 145 -29.59 31.78 -31.31
CA PRO A 145 -30.86 31.94 -31.98
C PRO A 145 -31.96 31.20 -31.17
N PRO A 146 -33.11 31.84 -30.91
CA PRO A 146 -34.21 31.24 -30.17
C PRO A 146 -35.19 30.48 -31.07
N ASP A 147 -36.00 29.64 -30.42
CA ASP A 147 -37.35 29.19 -30.81
C ASP A 147 -37.41 28.10 -31.91
N GLY A 148 -38.20 27.03 -31.83
CA GLY A 148 -39.35 26.70 -31.00
C GLY A 148 -39.96 25.36 -31.47
N SER A 149 -41.06 24.97 -30.82
CA SER A 149 -42.01 23.89 -31.16
C SER A 149 -41.53 22.44 -30.92
N GLU A 150 -42.31 21.50 -30.42
CA GLU A 150 -43.59 21.46 -29.72
C GLU A 150 -43.74 19.99 -29.26
N SER A 151 -44.40 19.80 -28.13
CA SER A 151 -45.36 18.73 -27.83
C SER A 151 -45.38 17.48 -28.74
N SER A 152 -45.20 16.30 -28.15
CA SER A 152 -46.28 15.30 -28.20
C SER A 152 -46.15 14.22 -27.13
N GLU A 153 -47.12 14.27 -26.24
CA GLU A 153 -47.66 13.19 -25.43
C GLU A 153 -48.14 12.01 -26.30
N LYS A 154 -47.75 10.78 -25.92
CA LYS A 154 -48.55 9.55 -25.74
C LYS A 154 -47.75 8.28 -25.96
#